data_AF-A0A399F219-F1
#
_entry.id   AF-A0A399F219-F1
#
_cell.length_a   1.000
_cell.length_b   1.000
_cell.length_c   1.000
_cell.angle_alpha   90.00
_cell.angle_beta   90.00
_cell.angle_gamma   90.00
#
_symmetry.space_group_name_H-M   'P 1'
#
loop_
_entity.id
_entity.type
_entity.pdbx_description
1 polymer ?
#
loop_
_entity_poly.entity_id
_entity_poly.type
_entity_poly.pdbx_seq_one_letter_code
_entity_poly.pdbx_strand_id
1 'polypeptide(L)'
;MSTRVNVAIPLKVPWKLSPSVSAFRVEVTENDAAEVAFDVYDLSGRDGVEDLEFLRVVMEFPGGQWVRMYPVIDDDDPDLLGRFDWGSVPSFFDATRSPHETGEEFRSAWRAAGVCPDPWVYEVESSTWLGESGAGRFGCRHFLVRGREMWVEVLALGYSWRWHRPARSSELG
;
A
#
# COMPACT_ATOMS: atom_id res chain seq x y z
N MET A 1 -4.33 -30.59 9.19
CA MET A 1 -3.55 -29.76 8.26
C MET A 1 -3.55 -28.36 8.82
N SER A 2 -2.38 -27.77 9.10
CA SER A 2 -2.30 -26.38 9.56
C SER A 2 -2.56 -25.48 8.35
N THR A 3 -3.63 -24.68 8.40
CA THR A 3 -3.92 -23.67 7.37
C THR A 3 -2.79 -22.66 7.39
N ARG A 4 -2.06 -22.52 6.28
CA ARG A 4 -1.06 -21.45 6.17
C ARG A 4 -1.80 -20.11 6.21
N VAL A 5 -1.35 -19.23 7.09
CA VAL A 5 -1.88 -17.87 7.21
C VAL A 5 -0.98 -16.95 6.39
N ASN A 6 -1.58 -16.10 5.56
CA ASN A 6 -0.85 -15.11 4.76
C ASN A 6 -0.40 -13.98 5.70
N VAL A 7 0.89 -13.68 5.81
CA VAL A 7 1.37 -12.65 6.75
C VAL A 7 1.62 -11.35 5.98
N ALA A 8 0.96 -10.26 6.37
CA ALA A 8 1.14 -8.95 5.74
C ALA A 8 2.32 -8.21 6.39
N ILE A 9 3.32 -7.84 5.58
CA ILE A 9 4.52 -7.12 5.98
C ILE A 9 4.51 -5.72 5.35
N PRO A 10 4.51 -4.63 6.14
CA PRO A 10 4.54 -3.26 5.61
C PRO A 10 5.74 -3.01 4.70
N LEU A 11 5.49 -2.42 3.52
CA LEU A 11 6.59 -1.95 2.66
C LEU A 11 7.29 -0.74 3.29
N LYS A 12 8.60 -0.62 3.07
CA LYS A 12 9.39 0.49 3.60
C LYS A 12 9.36 1.67 2.63
N VAL A 13 8.35 2.53 2.78
CA VAL A 13 8.15 3.73 1.95
C VAL A 13 8.01 4.98 2.82
N PRO A 14 8.39 6.17 2.33
CA PRO A 14 8.34 7.42 3.10
C PRO A 14 6.97 8.10 3.09
N TRP A 15 5.94 7.45 2.56
CA TRP A 15 4.59 7.98 2.37
C TRP A 15 3.52 7.01 2.92
N LYS A 16 2.31 7.51 3.17
CA LYS A 16 1.13 6.71 3.56
C LYS A 16 0.01 6.92 2.56
N LEU A 17 -0.63 5.84 2.09
CA LEU A 17 -1.84 5.96 1.27
C LEU A 17 -2.92 6.77 1.99
N SER A 18 -3.55 7.70 1.27
CA SER A 18 -4.60 8.53 1.85
C SER A 18 -5.88 7.70 2.10
N PRO A 19 -6.36 7.60 3.34
CA PRO A 19 -7.62 6.92 3.64
C PRO A 19 -8.83 7.74 3.15
N SER A 20 -8.65 9.00 2.76
CA SER A 20 -9.74 9.90 2.35
C SER A 20 -9.83 10.09 0.84
N VAL A 21 -8.73 9.86 0.12
CA VAL A 21 -8.64 10.07 -1.34
C VAL A 21 -7.82 8.93 -1.93
N SER A 22 -8.40 7.74 -2.00
CA SER A 22 -7.71 6.57 -2.54
C SER A 22 -7.97 6.41 -4.04
N ALA A 23 -7.88 7.49 -4.82
CA ALA A 23 -8.20 7.44 -6.25
C ALA A 23 -7.22 6.51 -6.99
N PHE A 24 -7.55 5.22 -7.04
CA PHE A 24 -6.74 4.21 -7.68
C PHE A 24 -6.90 4.31 -9.19
N ARG A 25 -5.76 4.34 -9.88
CA ARG A 25 -5.67 3.95 -11.27
C ARG A 25 -4.79 2.72 -11.35
N VAL A 26 -5.37 1.62 -11.80
CA VAL A 26 -4.63 0.38 -12.08
C VAL A 26 -4.50 0.26 -13.59
N GLU A 27 -3.28 0.14 -14.08
CA GLU A 27 -2.97 -0.10 -15.49
C GLU A 27 -2.15 -1.39 -15.57
N VAL A 28 -2.55 -2.32 -16.42
CA VAL A 28 -1.84 -3.59 -16.62
C VAL A 28 -1.42 -3.66 -18.07
N THR A 29 -0.11 -3.68 -18.30
CA THR A 29 0.46 -3.82 -19.64
C THR A 29 0.87 -5.27 -19.85
N GLU A 30 0.33 -5.90 -20.89
CA GLU A 30 0.65 -7.28 -21.23
C GLU A 30 2.17 -7.41 -21.47
N ASN A 31 2.79 -8.41 -20.84
CA ASN A 31 4.23 -8.71 -20.92
C ASN A 31 5.18 -7.63 -20.37
N ASP A 32 4.67 -6.67 -19.59
CA ASP A 32 5.50 -5.64 -18.96
C ASP A 32 5.21 -5.53 -17.45
N ALA A 33 4.64 -4.42 -16.98
CA ALA A 33 4.34 -4.17 -15.57
C ALA A 33 2.84 -3.96 -15.33
N ALA A 34 2.44 -4.14 -14.07
CA ALA A 34 1.26 -3.46 -13.55
C ALA A 34 1.70 -2.17 -12.87
N GLU A 35 1.03 -1.06 -13.19
CA GLU A 35 1.14 0.20 -12.49
C GLU A 35 -0.10 0.42 -11.61
N VAL A 36 0.11 0.83 -10.36
CA VAL A 36 -0.95 1.25 -9.45
C VAL A 36 -0.63 2.66 -8.98
N ALA A 37 -1.44 3.63 -9.42
CA ALA A 37 -1.31 5.02 -9.00
C ALA A 37 -2.39 5.39 -7.99
N PHE A 38 -2.00 6.13 -6.95
CA PHE A 38 -2.90 6.56 -5.87
C PHE A 38 -2.32 7.78 -5.14
N ASP A 39 -3.17 8.47 -4.38
CA ASP A 39 -2.77 9.66 -3.62
C ASP A 39 -2.33 9.27 -2.20
N VAL A 40 -1.30 9.96 -1.71
CA VAL A 40 -0.58 9.67 -0.47
C VAL A 40 -0.33 10.94 0.32
N TYR A 41 -0.05 10.76 1.61
CA TYR A 41 0.58 11.75 2.47
C TYR A 41 2.09 11.52 2.52
N ASP A 42 2.85 12.60 2.50
CA ASP A 42 4.30 12.59 2.72
C ASP A 42 4.66 13.44 3.94
N LEU A 43 5.33 12.81 4.92
CA LEU A 43 5.87 13.49 6.10
C LEU A 43 7.39 13.65 6.07
N SER A 44 8.06 13.16 5.02
CA SER A 44 9.53 13.13 4.93
C SER A 44 10.14 14.48 4.55
N GLY A 45 9.33 15.45 4.12
CA GLY A 45 9.82 16.55 3.30
C GLY A 45 9.94 17.94 3.93
N ARG A 46 9.20 18.31 4.98
CA ARG A 46 9.16 19.74 5.39
C ARG A 46 8.91 19.93 6.89
N ASP A 47 9.96 20.33 7.62
CA ASP A 47 9.83 20.90 8.95
C ASP A 47 8.89 22.11 8.89
N GLY A 48 7.86 22.12 9.74
CA GLY A 48 6.97 23.28 9.91
C GLY A 48 5.83 23.43 8.91
N VAL A 49 5.57 22.45 8.03
CA VAL A 49 4.34 22.43 7.25
C VAL A 49 3.28 21.65 8.04
N GLU A 50 2.31 22.38 8.59
CA GLU A 50 1.17 21.80 9.32
C GLU A 50 0.21 21.06 8.37
N ASP A 51 0.17 21.44 7.09
CA ASP A 51 -0.73 20.89 6.09
C ASP A 51 -0.14 19.68 5.36
N LEU A 52 -0.84 18.55 5.40
CA LEU A 52 -0.51 17.37 4.61
C LEU A 52 -0.69 17.68 3.12
N GLU A 53 0.41 17.72 2.36
CA GLU A 53 0.35 17.82 0.90
C GLU A 53 -0.09 16.47 0.32
N PHE A 54 -1.18 16.46 -0.45
CA PHE A 54 -1.57 15.28 -1.22
C PHE A 54 -0.67 15.17 -2.43
N LEU A 55 0.15 14.12 -2.43
CA LEU A 55 1.00 13.77 -3.56
C LEU A 55 0.46 12.51 -4.21
N ARG A 56 0.70 12.35 -5.51
CA ARG A 56 0.40 11.11 -6.20
C ARG A 56 1.66 10.26 -6.34
N VAL A 57 1.54 8.97 -6.04
CA VAL A 57 2.58 7.97 -6.26
C VAL A 57 2.12 7.02 -7.36
N VAL A 58 3.06 6.56 -8.18
CA VAL A 58 2.88 5.41 -9.05
C VAL A 58 3.78 4.30 -8.53
N MET A 59 3.17 3.18 -8.16
CA MET A 59 3.89 1.93 -7.90
C MET A 59 3.94 1.10 -9.18
N GLU A 60 5.11 0.59 -9.50
CA GLU A 60 5.34 -0.29 -10.64
C GLU A 60 5.67 -1.69 -10.14
N PHE A 61 5.02 -2.69 -10.73
CA PHE A 61 5.15 -4.11 -10.40
C PHE A 61 5.60 -4.88 -11.64
N PRO A 62 6.92 -5.04 -11.86
CA PRO A 62 7.46 -5.73 -13.04
C PRO A 62 7.01 -7.19 -13.13
N GLY A 63 6.55 -7.61 -14.31
CA GLY A 63 5.95 -8.93 -14.52
C GLY A 63 4.60 -9.11 -13.81
N GLY A 64 3.97 -8.01 -13.37
CA GLY A 64 2.74 -7.97 -12.59
C GLY A 64 1.47 -8.31 -13.36
N GLN A 65 1.38 -9.47 -14.00
CA GLN A 65 0.23 -9.84 -14.83
C GLN A 65 -0.94 -10.43 -14.04
N TRP A 66 -0.70 -10.93 -12.83
CA TRP A 66 -1.75 -11.43 -11.95
C TRP A 66 -2.18 -10.33 -11.02
N VAL A 67 -3.30 -9.70 -11.36
CA VAL A 67 -3.90 -8.62 -10.57
C VAL A 67 -5.30 -9.04 -10.14
N ARG A 68 -5.61 -8.84 -8.85
CA ARG A 68 -6.97 -8.97 -8.31
C ARG A 68 -7.36 -7.66 -7.67
N MET A 69 -8.62 -7.29 -7.86
CA MET A 69 -9.21 -6.08 -7.29
C MET A 69 -10.45 -6.46 -6.52
N TYR A 70 -10.56 -5.93 -5.30
CA TYR A 70 -11.68 -6.20 -4.41
C TYR A 70 -12.30 -4.88 -4.00
N PRO A 71 -13.55 -4.59 -4.40
CA PRO A 71 -14.26 -3.45 -3.85
C PRO A 71 -14.46 -3.68 -2.36
N VAL A 72 -14.21 -2.65 -1.57
CA VAL A 72 -14.38 -2.68 -0.12
C VAL A 72 -15.75 -2.09 0.18
N ILE A 73 -16.60 -2.88 0.85
CA ILE A 73 -17.94 -2.43 1.24
C ILE A 73 -17.87 -1.61 2.53
N ASP A 74 -16.96 -1.99 3.43
CA ASP A 74 -16.72 -1.33 4.72
C ASP A 74 -15.23 -1.36 5.07
N ASP A 75 -14.74 -0.35 5.77
CA ASP A 75 -13.32 -0.19 6.13
C ASP A 75 -12.79 -1.41 6.92
N ASP A 76 -13.72 -2.09 7.60
CA ASP A 76 -13.53 -3.28 8.43
C ASP A 76 -14.10 -4.56 7.81
N ASP A 77 -14.13 -4.69 6.48
CA ASP A 77 -14.56 -5.91 5.80
C ASP A 77 -13.84 -7.16 6.38
N PRO A 78 -14.54 -8.00 7.16
CA PRO A 78 -13.91 -9.05 7.95
C PRO A 78 -13.42 -10.19 7.04
N ASP A 79 -14.01 -10.35 5.86
CA ASP A 79 -13.60 -11.39 4.92
C ASP A 79 -12.27 -11.02 4.28
N LEU A 80 -12.06 -9.75 3.94
CA LEU A 80 -10.78 -9.28 3.41
C LEU A 80 -9.71 -9.17 4.49
N LEU A 81 -10.04 -8.64 5.67
CA LEU A 81 -9.10 -8.51 6.77
C LEU A 81 -8.69 -9.88 7.33
N GLY A 82 -9.62 -10.82 7.45
CA GLY A 82 -9.38 -12.16 7.98
C GLY A 82 -8.51 -13.06 7.10
N ARG A 83 -8.21 -12.65 5.86
CA ARG A 83 -7.31 -13.38 4.94
C ARG A 83 -5.83 -13.25 5.30
N PHE A 84 -5.48 -12.28 6.14
CA PHE A 84 -4.10 -11.94 6.46
C PHE A 84 -3.86 -11.87 7.97
N ASP A 85 -2.68 -12.27 8.40
CA ASP A 85 -2.12 -11.98 9.71
C ASP A 85 -1.45 -10.60 9.65
N TRP A 86 -1.98 -9.69 10.45
CA TRP A 86 -1.54 -8.30 10.55
C TRP A 86 -0.58 -8.08 11.74
N GLY A 87 -0.14 -9.14 12.43
CA GLY A 87 0.70 -9.04 13.62
C GLY A 87 2.05 -8.36 13.42
N SER A 88 2.51 -8.23 12.17
CA SER A 88 3.72 -7.46 11.83
C SER A 88 3.47 -5.97 11.59
N VAL A 89 2.20 -5.56 11.40
CA VAL A 89 1.82 -4.17 11.17
C VAL A 89 1.73 -3.46 12.52
N PRO A 90 2.50 -2.39 12.75
CA PRO A 90 2.41 -1.64 14.00
C PRO A 90 1.01 -1.08 14.20
N SER A 91 0.36 -1.44 15.32
CA SER A 91 -0.89 -0.82 15.74
C SER A 91 -0.59 0.36 16.65
N PHE A 92 -1.02 1.55 16.23
CA PHE A 92 -1.02 2.75 17.07
C PHE A 92 -2.38 3.00 17.71
N PHE A 93 -3.43 2.32 17.23
CA PHE A 93 -4.78 2.49 17.76
C PHE A 93 -4.85 1.96 19.18
N ASP A 94 -5.24 2.84 20.09
CA ASP A 94 -5.49 2.54 21.48
C ASP A 94 -6.80 3.22 21.89
N ALA A 95 -7.81 2.41 22.18
CA ALA A 95 -9.15 2.89 22.54
C ALA A 95 -9.18 3.74 23.82
N THR A 96 -8.11 3.73 24.62
CA THR A 96 -7.98 4.53 25.84
C THR A 96 -7.40 5.92 25.60
N ARG A 97 -6.81 6.17 24.42
CA ARG A 97 -6.17 7.44 24.04
C ARG A 97 -7.04 8.22 23.06
N SER A 98 -6.85 9.54 23.03
CA SER A 98 -7.54 10.35 22.03
C SER A 98 -7.02 10.06 20.61
N PRO A 99 -7.85 10.25 19.56
CA PRO A 99 -7.39 10.14 18.18
C PRO A 99 -6.20 11.06 17.86
N HIS A 100 -6.14 12.23 18.50
CA HIS A 100 -5.04 13.18 18.35
C HIS A 100 -3.73 12.61 18.91
N GLU A 101 -3.73 12.07 20.13
CA GLU A 101 -2.53 11.47 20.74
C GLU A 101 -2.01 10.29 19.92
N THR A 102 -2.92 9.43 19.44
CA THR A 102 -2.58 8.31 18.55
C THR A 102 -1.95 8.80 17.25
N GLY A 103 -2.52 9.86 16.65
CA GLY A 103 -2.00 10.47 15.43
C GLY A 103 -0.62 11.08 15.62
N GLU A 104 -0.37 11.76 16.74
CA GLU A 104 0.95 12.34 17.05
C GLU A 104 2.01 11.27 17.32
N GLU A 105 1.66 10.18 18.00
CA GLU A 105 2.58 9.05 18.18
C GLU A 105 2.95 8.42 16.83
N PHE A 106 1.96 8.17 15.96
CA PHE A 106 2.18 7.64 14.63
C PHE A 106 3.11 8.54 13.80
N ARG A 107 2.85 9.86 13.78
CA ARG A 107 3.69 10.84 13.08
C ARG A 107 5.09 10.92 13.67
N SER A 108 5.22 10.88 14.99
CA SER A 108 6.50 10.88 15.69
C SER A 108 7.34 9.66 15.31
N ALA A 109 6.74 8.46 15.34
CA ALA A 109 7.41 7.22 14.93
C ALA A 109 7.84 7.26 13.46
N TRP A 110 6.98 7.77 12.57
CA TRP A 110 7.30 7.94 11.16
C TRP A 110 8.48 8.91 10.95
N ARG A 111 8.43 10.12 11.53
CA ARG A 111 9.52 11.10 11.43
C ARG A 111 10.84 10.54 11.95
N ALA A 112 10.82 9.81 13.06
CA ALA A 112 12.01 9.21 13.66
C ALA A 112 12.63 8.12 12.77
N ALA A 113 11.81 7.29 12.11
CA ALA A 113 12.28 6.19 11.28
C ALA A 113 12.61 6.60 9.84
N GLY A 114 12.08 7.72 9.37
CA GLY A 114 12.16 8.16 7.96
C GLY A 114 11.32 7.29 6.99
N VAL A 115 10.56 6.33 7.52
CA VAL A 115 9.65 5.45 6.77
C VAL A 115 8.32 5.38 7.48
N CYS A 116 7.24 5.25 6.72
CA CYS A 116 5.88 5.14 7.25
C CYS A 116 5.72 3.79 7.98
N PRO A 117 5.31 3.79 9.26
CA PRO A 117 5.13 2.55 10.02
C PRO A 117 4.05 1.63 9.42
N ASP A 118 3.01 2.22 8.85
CA ASP A 118 1.92 1.52 8.19
C ASP A 118 1.49 2.30 6.93
N PRO A 119 2.07 2.02 5.75
CA PRO A 119 1.82 2.78 4.54
C PRO A 119 0.53 2.37 3.81
N TRP A 120 -0.14 1.31 4.29
CA TRP A 120 -1.23 0.62 3.59
C TRP A 120 -0.82 -0.07 2.28
N VAL A 121 0.46 -0.44 2.22
CA VAL A 121 1.01 -1.27 1.14
C VAL A 121 1.90 -2.32 1.78
N TYR A 122 1.69 -3.57 1.39
CA TYR A 122 2.25 -4.72 2.06
C TYR A 122 2.83 -5.70 1.05
N GLU A 123 3.87 -6.40 1.46
CA GLU A 123 4.22 -7.69 0.89
C GLU A 123 3.58 -8.79 1.72
N VAL A 124 3.09 -9.83 1.06
CA VAL A 124 2.41 -10.94 1.71
C VAL A 124 3.31 -12.18 1.70
N GLU A 125 3.79 -12.55 2.87
CA GLU A 125 4.52 -13.80 3.09
C GLU A 125 3.55 -14.99 3.20
N SER A 126 4.06 -16.18 2.90
CA SER A 126 3.28 -17.43 2.91
C SER A 126 2.02 -17.41 2.04
N SER A 127 1.98 -16.56 1.01
CA SER A 127 0.85 -16.37 0.10
C SER A 127 0.33 -17.67 -0.49
N THR A 128 -0.91 -18.05 -0.16
CA THR A 128 -1.60 -19.17 -0.80
C THR A 128 -1.82 -18.93 -2.29
N TRP A 129 -2.04 -17.68 -2.68
CA TRP A 129 -2.27 -17.28 -4.08
C TRP A 129 -1.04 -17.53 -4.97
N LEU A 130 0.17 -17.39 -4.44
CA LEU A 130 1.40 -17.77 -5.17
C LEU A 130 1.42 -19.28 -5.51
N GLY A 131 0.91 -20.11 -4.61
CA GLY A 131 0.80 -21.56 -4.83
C GLY A 131 -0.30 -21.92 -5.83
N GLU A 132 -1.47 -21.30 -5.71
CA GLU A 132 -2.63 -21.51 -6.60
C GLU A 132 -2.35 -21.11 -8.05
N SER A 133 -1.70 -19.96 -8.25
CA SER A 133 -1.36 -19.42 -9.57
C SER A 133 -0.13 -20.10 -10.18
N GLY A 134 0.69 -20.76 -9.37
CA GLY A 134 2.02 -21.21 -9.76
C GLY A 134 3.02 -20.08 -10.04
N ALA A 135 2.68 -18.82 -9.77
CA ALA A 135 3.53 -17.66 -10.08
C ALA A 135 4.85 -17.69 -9.29
N GLY A 136 4.87 -18.30 -8.11
CA GLY A 136 6.08 -18.45 -7.29
C GLY A 136 7.22 -19.17 -8.02
N ARG A 137 6.93 -20.06 -8.98
CA ARG A 137 7.97 -20.74 -9.78
C ARG A 137 8.73 -19.81 -10.74
N PHE A 138 8.17 -18.62 -10.99
CA PHE A 138 8.77 -17.57 -11.81
C PHE A 138 9.46 -16.50 -10.95
N GLY A 139 9.60 -16.72 -9.64
CA GLY A 139 10.18 -15.75 -8.72
C GLY A 139 9.23 -14.61 -8.34
N CYS A 140 7.93 -14.73 -8.64
CA CYS A 140 6.95 -13.74 -8.22
C CYS A 140 6.75 -13.75 -6.70
N ARG A 141 6.47 -12.57 -6.17
CA ARG A 141 6.09 -12.25 -4.79
C ARG A 141 4.66 -11.71 -4.80
N HIS A 142 4.02 -11.66 -3.63
CA HIS A 142 2.66 -11.16 -3.52
C HIS A 142 2.66 -9.80 -2.83
N PHE A 143 2.08 -8.79 -3.48
CA PHE A 143 1.91 -7.44 -2.96
C PHE A 143 0.42 -7.12 -2.77
N LEU A 144 0.11 -6.36 -1.74
CA LEU A 144 -1.22 -5.88 -1.40
C LEU A 144 -1.18 -4.36 -1.23
N VAL A 145 -2.03 -3.66 -1.97
CA VAL A 145 -2.30 -2.24 -1.81
C VAL A 145 -3.68 -2.11 -1.19
N ARG A 146 -3.75 -1.63 0.06
CA ARG A 146 -4.99 -1.48 0.81
C ARG A 146 -5.51 -0.06 0.65
N GLY A 147 -6.58 0.08 -0.10
CA GLY A 147 -7.37 1.30 -0.13
C GLY A 147 -8.55 1.25 0.81
N ARG A 148 -9.19 2.41 0.97
CA ARG A 148 -10.48 2.52 1.66
C ARG A 148 -11.61 1.86 0.88
N GLU A 149 -11.67 2.13 -0.43
CA GLU A 149 -12.77 1.65 -1.30
C GLU A 149 -12.38 0.45 -2.16
N MET A 150 -11.09 0.16 -2.28
CA MET A 150 -10.57 -0.88 -3.18
C MET A 150 -9.29 -1.48 -2.60
N TRP A 151 -9.17 -2.80 -2.63
CA TRP A 151 -7.90 -3.49 -2.42
C TRP A 151 -7.38 -4.00 -3.75
N VAL A 152 -6.06 -3.88 -3.94
CA VAL A 152 -5.38 -4.39 -5.13
C VAL A 152 -4.33 -5.38 -4.68
N GLU A 153 -4.44 -6.61 -5.13
CA GLU A 153 -3.42 -7.65 -4.94
C GLU A 153 -2.68 -7.86 -6.27
N VAL A 154 -1.35 -7.92 -6.23
CA VAL A 154 -0.49 -8.10 -7.42
C VAL A 154 0.53 -9.20 -7.15
N LEU A 155 0.66 -10.18 -8.06
CA LEU A 155 1.83 -11.06 -8.09
C LEU A 155 2.84 -10.55 -9.10
N ALA A 156 4.05 -10.21 -8.64
CA ALA A 156 5.08 -9.58 -9.46
C ALA A 156 6.49 -9.94 -8.99
N LEU A 157 7.51 -9.67 -9.81
CA LEU A 157 8.91 -9.98 -9.48
C LEU A 157 9.47 -9.09 -8.36
N GLY A 158 8.86 -7.92 -8.18
CA GLY A 158 9.25 -6.93 -7.19
C GLY A 158 8.33 -5.73 -7.27
N TYR A 159 8.76 -4.62 -6.67
CA TYR A 159 8.11 -3.33 -6.81
C TYR A 159 9.14 -2.22 -6.91
N SER A 160 8.76 -1.14 -7.56
CA SER A 160 9.39 0.16 -7.44
C SER A 160 8.31 1.23 -7.31
N TRP A 161 8.68 2.46 -6.99
CA TRP A 161 7.72 3.56 -6.95
C TRP A 161 8.36 4.88 -7.33
N ARG A 162 7.53 5.81 -7.80
CA ARG A 162 7.94 7.17 -8.17
C ARG A 162 6.84 8.17 -7.85
N TRP A 163 7.26 9.39 -7.54
CA TRP A 163 6.33 10.52 -7.48
C TRP A 163 5.74 10.80 -8.86
N HIS A 164 4.42 10.89 -8.94
CA HIS A 164 3.74 11.36 -10.14
C HIS A 164 3.83 12.90 -10.17
N ARG A 165 4.68 13.42 -11.04
CA ARG A 165 4.70 14.85 -11.34
C ARG A 165 3.72 15.09 -12.49
N PRO A 166 2.63 15.86 -12.30
CA PRO A 166 1.81 16.24 -13.43
C PRO A 166 2.68 16.97 -14.45
N ALA A 167 2.47 16.70 -15.74
CA ALA A 167 3.10 17.48 -16.80
C ALA A 167 2.78 18.96 -16.54
N ARG A 168 3.80 19.81 -16.52
CA ARG A 168 3.58 21.25 -16.34
C ARG A 168 2.69 21.71 -17.50
N SER A 169 1.56 22.33 -17.18
CA SER A 169 0.56 22.79 -18.16
C SER A 169 1.10 23.82 -19.17
N SER A 170 2.37 24.23 -19.07
CA SER A 170 3.06 25.13 -19.97
C SER A 170 3.58 24.49 -21.27
N GLU A 171 3.44 23.17 -21.46
CA GLU A 171 3.93 22.45 -22.67
C GLU A 171 2.83 22.07 -23.68
N LEU A 172 1.58 22.49 -23.44
CA LEU A 172 0.45 22.27 -24.37
C LEU A 172 0.04 23.57 -25.10
N GLY A 173 0.99 24.45 -25.35
CA GLY A 173 0.81 25.67 -26.17
C GLY A 173 0.73 25.37 -27.66
#